data_AF-I1C4P4-F1
#
_entry.id   AF-I1C4P4-F1
#
_cell.length_a   1.000
_cell.length_b   1.000
_cell.length_c   1.000
_cell.angle_alpha   90.00
_cell.angle_beta   90.00
_cell.angle_gamma   90.00
#
_symmetry.space_group_name_H-M   'P 1'
#
loop_
_entity.id
_entity.type
_entity.pdbx_description
1 polymer ?
#
loop_
_entity_poly.entity_id
_entity_poly.type
_entity_poly.pdbx_seq_one_letter_code
_entity_poly.pdbx_strand_id
1 'polypeptide(L)'
;MFPNPNCYRLRTLAKEFTKTLSELMKDQCKVLSNKLKNYVQDVSLYSHPSANGIFDTLIAAKMHGFDLPEDIKQDTLDQLEEVVVKEWFYGAMVSKEVRRLGLGRLMGEIRDRMIRRQEGNEVEGEEKLKLAVYSGHDTTVAPLLIILDGYDEK
;
A
#
# COMPACT_ATOMS: atom_id res chain seq x y z
N MET A 1 -1.87 -7.89 0.76
CA MET A 1 -3.28 -8.39 0.75
C MET A 1 -4.13 -7.41 -0.06
N PHE A 2 -5.08 -7.84 -0.89
CA PHE A 2 -5.87 -6.91 -1.71
C PHE A 2 -7.06 -6.32 -0.91
N PRO A 3 -7.32 -5.00 -0.95
CA PRO A 3 -8.26 -4.32 -0.03
C PRO A 3 -9.71 -4.83 -0.04
N ASN A 4 -10.19 -5.31 -1.20
CA ASN A 4 -11.49 -5.97 -1.30
C ASN A 4 -11.52 -6.91 -2.52
N PRO A 5 -11.19 -8.20 -2.34
CA PRO A 5 -11.10 -9.15 -3.45
C PRO A 5 -12.46 -9.44 -4.09
N ASN A 6 -13.59 -9.10 -3.45
CA ASN A 6 -14.93 -9.34 -3.98
C ASN A 6 -15.46 -8.17 -4.83
N CYS A 7 -14.87 -6.97 -4.74
CA CYS A 7 -15.29 -5.82 -5.55
C CYS A 7 -14.73 -5.89 -6.98
N TYR A 8 -15.59 -6.28 -7.95
CA TYR A 8 -15.19 -6.38 -9.36
C TYR A 8 -14.62 -5.08 -9.92
N ARG A 9 -15.28 -3.94 -9.67
CA ARG A 9 -14.81 -2.63 -10.16
C ARG A 9 -13.45 -2.26 -9.59
N LEU A 10 -13.21 -2.49 -8.30
CA LEU A 10 -11.90 -2.24 -7.68
C LEU A 10 -10.81 -3.12 -8.28
N ARG A 11 -11.10 -4.39 -8.58
CA ARG A 11 -10.14 -5.29 -9.26
C ARG A 11 -9.81 -4.79 -10.67
N THR A 12 -10.79 -4.30 -11.42
CA THR A 12 -10.56 -3.72 -12.75
C THR A 12 -9.67 -2.49 -12.65
N LEU A 13 -10.01 -1.55 -11.76
CA LEU A 13 -9.20 -0.35 -11.52
C LEU A 13 -7.77 -0.69 -11.09
N ALA A 14 -7.60 -1.67 -10.21
CA ALA A 14 -6.27 -2.11 -9.78
C ALA A 14 -5.43 -2.59 -10.98
N LYS A 15 -5.99 -3.42 -11.88
CA LYS A 15 -5.29 -3.85 -13.09
C LYS A 15 -4.92 -2.70 -14.01
N GLU A 16 -5.83 -1.73 -14.17
CA GLU A 16 -5.57 -0.52 -14.97
C GLU A 16 -4.41 0.29 -14.38
N PHE A 17 -4.42 0.54 -13.07
CA PHE A 17 -3.34 1.27 -12.39
C PHE A 17 -2.01 0.51 -12.38
N THR A 18 -2.01 -0.81 -12.16
CA THR A 18 -0.79 -1.62 -12.27
C THR A 18 -0.19 -1.50 -13.67
N LYS A 19 -1.02 -1.53 -14.73
CA LYS A 19 -0.53 -1.32 -16.10
C LYS A 19 0.07 0.07 -16.26
N THR A 20 -0.63 1.12 -15.86
CA THR A 20 -0.13 2.50 -15.93
C THR A 20 1.20 2.66 -15.20
N LEU A 21 1.31 2.11 -13.99
CA LEU A 21 2.54 2.19 -13.19
C LEU A 21 3.68 1.37 -13.78
N SER A 22 3.39 0.21 -14.39
CA SER A 22 4.41 -0.59 -15.06
C SER A 22 5.09 0.19 -16.18
N GLU A 23 4.35 1.08 -16.86
CA GLU A 23 4.87 1.97 -17.88
C GLU A 23 5.62 3.15 -17.26
N LEU A 24 5.06 3.80 -16.23
CA LEU A 24 5.68 4.95 -15.56
C LEU A 24 7.00 4.60 -14.87
N MET A 25 7.07 3.44 -14.21
CA MET A 25 8.24 3.01 -13.44
C MET A 25 9.23 2.18 -14.27
N LYS A 26 8.99 2.03 -15.58
CA LYS A 26 9.77 1.14 -16.45
C LYS A 26 11.27 1.40 -16.40
N ASP A 27 11.69 2.65 -16.45
CA ASP A 27 13.12 3.00 -16.49
C ASP A 27 13.78 2.82 -15.12
N GLN A 28 13.08 3.14 -14.03
CA GLN A 28 13.54 2.87 -12.66
C GLN A 28 13.68 1.36 -12.42
N CYS A 29 12.70 0.56 -12.86
CA CYS A 29 12.75 -0.89 -12.83
C CYS A 29 13.95 -1.46 -13.62
N LYS A 30 14.34 -0.86 -14.76
CA LYS A 30 15.57 -1.26 -15.47
C LYS A 30 16.84 -0.95 -14.67
N VAL A 31 16.91 0.23 -14.03
CA VAL A 31 18.04 0.59 -13.17
C VAL A 31 18.16 -0.40 -12.02
N LEU A 32 17.04 -0.72 -11.36
CA LEU A 32 16.98 -1.72 -10.28
C LEU A 32 17.38 -3.12 -10.78
N SER A 33 16.92 -3.53 -11.96
CA SER A 33 17.30 -4.81 -12.57
C SER A 33 18.81 -4.91 -12.78
N ASN A 34 19.45 -3.82 -13.22
CA ASN A 34 20.91 -3.80 -13.39
C ASN A 34 21.65 -3.87 -12.05
N LYS A 35 21.14 -3.19 -11.00
CA LYS A 35 21.71 -3.23 -9.65
C LYS A 35 21.59 -4.62 -9.01
N LEU A 36 20.48 -5.32 -9.25
CA LEU A 36 20.16 -6.60 -8.64
C LEU A 36 20.39 -7.81 -9.56
N LYS A 37 21.06 -7.62 -10.70
CA LYS A 37 21.27 -8.65 -11.75
C LYS A 37 21.93 -9.95 -11.25
N ASN A 38 22.67 -9.88 -10.15
CA ASN A 38 23.33 -11.04 -9.54
C ASN A 38 22.35 -11.93 -8.75
N TYR A 39 21.16 -11.42 -8.42
CA TYR A 39 20.18 -12.05 -7.53
C TYR A 39 18.85 -12.33 -8.21
N VAL A 40 18.44 -11.48 -9.16
CA VAL A 40 17.16 -11.60 -9.89
C VAL A 40 17.38 -11.38 -11.38
N GLN A 41 16.52 -12.00 -12.21
CA GLN A 41 16.59 -11.86 -13.67
C GLN A 41 16.13 -10.47 -14.12
N ASP A 42 15.03 -9.98 -13.54
CA ASP A 42 14.46 -8.66 -13.78
C ASP A 42 13.73 -8.16 -12.52
N VAL A 43 13.55 -6.85 -12.46
CA VAL A 43 12.73 -6.17 -11.45
C VAL A 43 11.59 -5.48 -12.18
N SER A 44 10.36 -5.90 -11.92
CA SER A 44 9.16 -5.23 -12.39
C SER A 44 7.95 -5.53 -11.51
N LEU A 45 6.84 -4.85 -11.75
CA LEU A 45 5.56 -5.17 -11.07
C LEU A 45 5.05 -6.57 -11.45
N TYR A 46 5.53 -7.15 -12.55
CA TYR A 46 5.13 -8.46 -13.06
C TYR A 46 6.23 -9.52 -12.97
N SER A 47 7.42 -9.16 -12.47
CA SER A 47 8.54 -10.10 -12.34
C SER A 47 8.22 -11.16 -11.29
N HIS A 48 8.98 -12.25 -11.30
CA HIS A 48 8.88 -13.31 -10.31
C HIS A 48 10.27 -13.63 -9.76
N PRO A 49 10.63 -13.15 -8.55
CA PRO A 49 9.80 -12.37 -7.61
C PRO A 49 9.45 -10.95 -8.12
N SER A 50 8.30 -10.41 -7.71
CA SER A 50 7.89 -9.04 -8.08
C SER A 50 8.73 -8.00 -7.33
N ALA A 51 8.73 -6.74 -7.79
CA ALA A 51 9.39 -5.63 -7.09
C ALA A 51 9.00 -5.59 -5.59
N ASN A 52 7.70 -5.72 -5.28
CA ASN A 52 7.23 -5.86 -3.91
C ASN A 52 7.85 -7.05 -3.15
N GLY A 53 7.89 -8.23 -3.76
CA GLY A 53 8.46 -9.42 -3.12
C GLY A 53 9.97 -9.28 -2.84
N ILE A 54 10.69 -8.63 -3.74
CA ILE A 54 12.12 -8.33 -3.56
C ILE A 54 12.32 -7.36 -2.39
N PHE A 55 11.57 -6.25 -2.39
CA PHE A 55 11.67 -5.24 -1.34
C PHE A 55 11.33 -5.80 0.04
N ASP A 56 10.20 -6.51 0.15
CA ASP A 56 9.74 -7.14 1.40
C ASP A 56 10.79 -8.10 1.96
N THR A 57 11.40 -8.93 1.10
CA THR A 57 12.45 -9.86 1.50
C THR A 57 13.71 -9.14 2.02
N LEU A 58 14.19 -8.12 1.29
CA LEU A 58 15.40 -7.39 1.65
C LEU A 58 15.23 -6.58 2.95
N ILE A 59 14.10 -5.89 3.10
CA ILE A 59 13.79 -5.12 4.31
C ILE A 59 13.58 -6.06 5.49
N ALA A 60 12.85 -7.17 5.32
CA ALA A 60 12.69 -8.15 6.39
C ALA A 60 14.05 -8.68 6.86
N ALA A 61 14.93 -9.09 5.94
CA ALA A 61 16.26 -9.56 6.27
C ALA A 61 17.06 -8.50 7.04
N LYS A 62 17.12 -7.26 6.51
CA LYS A 62 17.84 -6.15 7.15
C LYS A 62 17.32 -5.85 8.57
N MET A 63 16.00 -5.79 8.74
CA MET A 63 15.37 -5.48 10.03
C MET A 63 15.55 -6.57 11.08
N HIS A 64 15.77 -7.82 10.66
CA HIS A 64 16.09 -8.93 11.55
C HIS A 64 17.60 -9.10 11.78
N GLY A 65 18.44 -8.17 11.31
CA GLY A 65 19.88 -8.17 11.55
C GLY A 65 20.66 -9.13 10.65
N PHE A 66 20.10 -9.55 9.52
CA PHE A 66 20.87 -10.28 8.50
C PHE A 66 21.69 -9.29 7.67
N ASP A 67 22.94 -9.67 7.40
CA ASP A 67 23.81 -8.92 6.49
C ASP A 67 23.32 -9.07 5.05
N LEU A 68 22.97 -7.94 4.43
CA LEU A 68 22.72 -7.89 3.00
C LEU A 68 24.06 -7.92 2.24
N PRO A 69 24.10 -8.44 1.01
CA PRO A 69 25.27 -8.32 0.15
C PRO A 69 25.75 -6.86 0.01
N GLU A 70 27.07 -6.66 -0.01
CA GLU A 70 27.69 -5.32 0.02
C GLU A 70 27.33 -4.42 -1.18
N ASP A 71 26.97 -5.03 -2.32
CA ASP A 71 26.51 -4.33 -3.52
C ASP A 71 25.04 -3.86 -3.42
N ILE A 72 24.27 -4.36 -2.46
CA ILE A 72 22.91 -3.88 -2.15
C ILE A 72 23.00 -2.69 -1.18
N LYS A 73 23.15 -1.51 -1.76
CA LYS A 73 23.22 -0.23 -1.03
C LYS A 73 21.83 0.26 -0.59
N GLN A 74 21.81 1.19 0.38
CA GLN A 74 20.57 1.85 0.84
C GLN A 74 19.77 2.48 -0.31
N ASP A 75 20.45 3.14 -1.25
CA ASP A 75 19.83 3.74 -2.45
C ASP A 75 19.09 2.70 -3.34
N THR A 76 19.49 1.43 -3.31
CA THR A 76 18.73 0.35 -3.98
C THR A 76 17.43 0.04 -3.25
N LEU A 77 17.44 0.06 -1.91
CA LEU A 77 16.26 -0.16 -1.08
C LEU A 77 15.27 1.01 -1.21
N ASP A 78 15.76 2.25 -1.18
CA ASP A 78 14.93 3.45 -1.32
C ASP A 78 14.25 3.49 -2.71
N GLN A 79 14.96 3.12 -3.77
CA GLN A 79 14.38 3.05 -5.11
C GLN A 79 13.37 1.91 -5.27
N LEU A 80 13.56 0.79 -4.55
CA LEU A 80 12.57 -0.29 -4.50
C LEU A 80 11.32 0.16 -3.74
N GLU A 81 11.49 0.81 -2.60
CA GLU A 81 10.41 1.38 -1.79
C GLU A 81 9.54 2.31 -2.64
N GLU A 82 10.14 3.26 -3.36
CA GLU A 82 9.41 4.18 -4.24
C GLU A 82 8.54 3.46 -5.28
N VAL A 83 9.08 2.40 -5.92
CA VAL A 83 8.33 1.61 -6.90
C VAL A 83 7.17 0.89 -6.23
N VAL A 84 7.40 0.29 -5.06
CA VAL A 84 6.40 -0.52 -4.33
C VAL A 84 5.31 0.35 -3.71
N VAL A 85 5.65 1.49 -3.11
CA VAL A 85 4.71 2.49 -2.61
C VAL A 85 3.79 2.95 -3.73
N LYS A 86 4.35 3.28 -4.90
CA LYS A 86 3.53 3.65 -6.07
C LYS A 86 2.67 2.48 -6.54
N GLU A 87 3.23 1.27 -6.65
CA GLU A 87 2.52 0.03 -7.03
C GLU A 87 1.24 -0.14 -6.22
N TRP A 88 1.30 0.02 -4.90
CA TRP A 88 0.17 -0.19 -4.01
C TRP A 88 -0.77 1.00 -3.91
N PHE A 89 -0.26 2.24 -3.92
CA PHE A 89 -1.03 3.40 -3.44
C PHE A 89 -1.34 4.45 -4.50
N TYR A 90 -0.69 4.43 -5.67
CA TYR A 90 -0.93 5.44 -6.72
C TYR A 90 -2.40 5.57 -7.12
N GLY A 91 -3.10 4.45 -7.31
CA GLY A 91 -4.53 4.47 -7.63
C GLY A 91 -5.36 5.18 -6.56
N ALA A 92 -5.03 4.99 -5.27
CA ALA A 92 -5.70 5.67 -4.16
C ALA A 92 -5.34 7.15 -4.10
N MET A 93 -4.11 7.55 -4.46
CA MET A 93 -3.69 8.95 -4.53
C MET A 93 -4.47 9.73 -5.60
N VAL A 94 -4.60 9.17 -6.81
CA VAL A 94 -5.17 9.90 -7.96
C VAL A 94 -6.66 9.65 -8.21
N SER A 95 -7.26 8.59 -7.67
CA SER A 95 -8.66 8.22 -7.95
C SER A 95 -9.56 8.24 -6.72
N LYS A 96 -10.54 9.15 -6.74
CA LYS A 96 -11.65 9.15 -5.78
C LYS A 96 -12.45 7.85 -5.81
N GLU A 97 -12.56 7.20 -6.97
CA GLU A 97 -13.28 5.92 -7.09
C GLU A 97 -12.54 4.80 -6.35
N VAL A 98 -11.21 4.73 -6.49
CA VAL A 98 -10.38 3.78 -5.73
C VAL A 98 -10.50 4.04 -4.23
N ARG A 99 -10.46 5.30 -3.78
CA ARG A 99 -10.66 5.64 -2.35
C ARG A 99 -12.03 5.16 -1.84
N ARG A 100 -13.10 5.41 -2.60
CA ARG A 100 -14.47 5.01 -2.23
C ARG A 100 -14.63 3.48 -2.18
N LEU A 101 -14.09 2.75 -3.15
CA LEU A 101 -14.26 1.30 -3.27
C LEU A 101 -13.28 0.50 -2.41
N GLY A 102 -12.10 1.04 -2.13
CA GLY A 102 -11.08 0.44 -1.28
C GLY A 102 -11.40 0.60 0.20
N LEU A 103 -11.09 1.77 0.77
CA LEU A 103 -11.21 2.03 2.21
C LEU A 103 -12.40 2.92 2.62
N GLY A 104 -13.22 3.35 1.65
CA GLY A 104 -14.38 4.20 1.90
C GLY A 104 -15.40 3.61 2.87
N ARG A 105 -15.53 2.27 2.93
CA ARG A 105 -16.40 1.61 3.92
C ARG A 105 -15.88 1.81 5.35
N LEU A 106 -14.60 1.54 5.59
CA LEU A 106 -14.00 1.70 6.92
C LEU A 106 -14.01 3.18 7.35
N MET A 107 -13.66 4.11 6.45
CA MET A 107 -13.74 5.54 6.75
C MET A 107 -15.18 5.98 7.07
N GLY A 108 -16.16 5.44 6.35
CA GLY A 108 -17.58 5.65 6.63
C GLY A 108 -17.97 5.19 8.02
N GLU A 109 -17.58 3.97 8.42
CA GLU A 109 -17.84 3.44 9.76
C GLU A 109 -17.21 4.29 10.87
N ILE A 110 -15.95 4.73 10.70
CA ILE A 110 -15.27 5.61 11.65
C ILE A 110 -16.01 6.93 11.79
N ARG A 111 -16.37 7.56 10.66
CA ARG A 111 -17.17 8.80 10.64
C ARG A 111 -18.51 8.61 11.33
N ASP A 112 -19.25 7.57 10.98
CA ASP A 112 -20.61 7.35 11.48
C ASP A 112 -20.59 7.05 12.98
N ARG A 113 -19.57 6.37 13.50
CA ARG A 113 -19.37 6.19 14.94
C ARG A 113 -19.10 7.53 15.65
N MET A 114 -18.30 8.42 15.08
CA MET A 114 -18.08 9.76 15.64
C MET A 114 -19.38 10.59 15.65
N ILE A 115 -20.18 10.52 14.57
CA ILE A 115 -21.47 11.22 14.47
C ILE A 115 -22.45 10.69 15.53
N ARG A 116 -22.66 9.37 15.62
CA ARG A 116 -23.57 8.77 16.61
C ARG A 116 -23.22 9.18 18.04
N ARG A 117 -21.92 9.22 18.36
CA ARG A 117 -21.44 9.67 19.67
C ARG A 117 -21.72 11.15 19.92
N GLN A 118 -21.58 11.99 18.91
CA GLN A 118 -21.88 13.41 19.02
C GLN A 118 -23.38 13.68 19.18
N GLU A 119 -24.23 12.88 18.54
CA GLU A 119 -25.69 13.02 18.59
C GLU A 119 -26.34 12.38 19.83
N GLY A 120 -25.62 11.53 20.57
CA GLY A 120 -26.19 10.74 21.67
C GLY A 120 -27.12 9.62 21.18
N ASN A 121 -26.93 9.20 19.92
CA ASN A 121 -27.70 8.15 19.24
C ASN A 121 -26.83 6.89 19.07
N GLU A 122 -26.10 6.49 20.10
CA GLU A 122 -25.29 5.28 20.06
C GLU A 122 -26.14 4.02 19.85
N VAL A 123 -25.54 3.02 19.20
CA VAL A 123 -26.16 1.69 19.10
C VAL A 123 -26.19 1.07 20.50
N GLU A 124 -27.23 0.31 20.81
CA GLU A 124 -27.36 -0.39 22.09
C GLU A 124 -26.09 -1.19 22.40
N GLY A 125 -25.46 -0.91 23.55
CA GLY A 125 -24.19 -1.50 23.97
C GLY A 125 -22.92 -0.71 23.60
N GLU A 126 -23.03 0.36 22.81
CA GLU A 126 -21.91 1.26 22.47
C GLU A 126 -21.88 2.54 23.34
N GLU A 127 -22.84 2.79 24.22
CA GLU A 127 -23.03 4.06 24.94
C GLU A 127 -21.85 4.41 25.87
N LYS A 128 -21.14 3.37 26.34
CA LYS A 128 -19.97 3.50 27.21
C LYS A 128 -18.63 3.32 26.47
N LEU A 129 -18.64 3.03 25.17
CA LEU A 129 -17.40 2.87 24.41
C LEU A 129 -16.62 4.19 24.37
N LYS A 130 -15.39 4.14 24.86
CA LYS A 130 -14.44 5.26 24.82
C LYS A 130 -13.28 5.05 23.85
N LEU A 131 -13.11 3.82 23.37
CA LEU A 131 -12.00 3.41 22.52
C LEU A 131 -12.48 2.37 21.51
N ALA A 132 -12.09 2.56 20.26
CA ALA A 132 -12.23 1.57 19.20
C ALA A 132 -10.85 1.27 18.62
N VAL A 133 -10.49 -0.01 18.54
CA VAL A 133 -9.21 -0.46 17.98
C VAL A 133 -9.48 -1.16 16.65
N TYR A 134 -8.86 -0.66 15.58
CA TYR A 134 -8.93 -1.24 14.24
C TYR A 134 -7.57 -1.84 13.89
N SER A 135 -7.46 -3.18 13.95
CA SER A 135 -6.26 -3.88 13.51
C SER A 135 -6.30 -4.07 12.00
N GLY A 136 -5.43 -3.37 11.27
CA GLY A 136 -5.33 -3.43 9.81
C GLY A 136 -3.90 -3.72 9.33
N HIS A 137 -3.69 -3.51 8.04
CA HIS A 137 -2.38 -3.66 7.39
C HIS A 137 -1.84 -2.30 6.91
N ASP A 138 -0.64 -2.28 6.37
CA ASP A 138 -0.10 -1.18 5.56
C ASP A 138 -1.11 -0.69 4.50
N THR A 139 -1.75 -1.63 3.82
CA THR A 139 -2.82 -1.46 2.84
C THR A 139 -4.15 -0.97 3.43
N THR A 140 -4.22 -0.77 4.76
CA THR A 140 -5.29 -0.09 5.47
C THR A 140 -4.85 1.32 5.91
N VAL A 141 -3.66 1.42 6.51
CA VAL A 141 -3.13 2.67 7.07
C VAL A 141 -2.84 3.69 5.97
N ALA A 142 -2.07 3.33 4.94
CA ALA A 142 -1.71 4.26 3.87
C ALA A 142 -2.95 4.79 3.12
N PRO A 143 -3.92 3.96 2.67
CA PRO A 143 -5.13 4.49 2.05
C PRO A 143 -6.01 5.35 2.98
N LEU A 144 -6.04 5.08 4.29
CA LEU A 144 -6.72 5.95 5.24
C LEU A 144 -6.02 7.32 5.35
N LEU A 145 -4.69 7.35 5.45
CA LEU A 145 -3.92 8.59 5.43
C LEU A 145 -4.13 9.36 4.13
N ILE A 146 -4.21 8.69 2.98
CA ILE A 146 -4.52 9.32 1.69
C ILE A 146 -5.93 9.92 1.68
N ILE A 147 -6.91 9.24 2.27
CA ILE A 147 -8.29 9.77 2.37
C ILE A 147 -8.34 11.02 3.27
N LEU A 148 -7.51 11.05 4.32
CA LEU A 148 -7.44 12.13 5.31
C LEU A 148 -6.44 13.23 4.94
N ASP A 149 -5.82 13.16 3.76
CA ASP A 149 -4.83 14.13 3.28
C ASP A 149 -3.57 14.25 4.19
N GLY A 150 -3.17 13.12 4.79
CA GLY A 150 -2.04 13.02 5.71
C GLY A 150 -1.02 11.95 5.33
N TYR A 151 -1.03 11.50 4.07
CA TYR A 151 -0.06 10.53 3.56
C TYR A 151 1.24 11.22 3.15
N ASP A 152 2.39 10.67 3.52
CA ASP A 152 3.72 11.26 3.32
C ASP A 152 4.47 10.72 2.09
N GLU A 153 3.79 9.90 1.28
CA GLU A 153 4.34 9.29 0.05
C GLU A 153 5.55 8.38 0.29
N LYS A 154 5.64 7.82 1.50
CA LYS A 154 6.65 6.86 1.91
C LYS A 154 6.00 5.61 2.53
#